data_AF-A0A367LMI7-F1
#
_entry.id   AF-A0A367LMI7-F1
#
_cell.length_a   1.000
_cell.length_b   1.000
_cell.length_c   1.000
_cell.angle_alpha   90.00
_cell.angle_beta   90.00
_cell.angle_gamma   90.00
#
_symmetry.space_group_name_H-M   'P 1'
#
loop_
_entity.id
_entity.type
_entity.pdbx_description
1 polymer ?
#
loop_
_entity_poly.entity_id
_entity_poly.type
_entity_poly.pdbx_seq_one_letter_code
_entity_poly.pdbx_strand_id
1 'polypeptide(L)'
;MDANPPHQSETQIHASNLDHTLKELQRRVQEHEAELQRLRGGPGPAPASLSPNAQSAVIKAALEEVTKSEPFLPSPNSVLPALVALRKTHRVIIESEAELAAQKPRLDRAKSRLESAQAALTDQKLLGDALTVRIQSLRSRLESFADHDQDHEEPSHGALRRMDTLRAVKDKYDANTASLMRSLLAFIDNHLAAMLAAEELGGPVVGSATEAHLDHLDAGFNAQGKPNKIKDKAQNQDRRQRRIDDIWGAGRDGAVDDEVAAAAAEMQRLTEELLNTLVEARGDSSASYVRLARESAAARFLVRSQVAQFHPKDATRLRLVDFGRELES
;
A
#
# COMPACT_ATOMS: atom_id res chain seq x y z
N MET A 1 57.89 2.24 -53.37
CA MET A 1 57.47 3.59 -52.94
C MET A 1 56.82 3.40 -51.58
N ASP A 2 57.63 3.48 -50.54
CA ASP A 2 57.25 3.14 -49.17
C ASP A 2 56.71 4.39 -48.47
N ALA A 3 55.39 4.47 -48.36
CA ALA A 3 54.72 5.44 -47.53
C ALA A 3 54.63 4.89 -46.10
N ASN A 4 55.72 5.02 -45.35
CA ASN A 4 55.69 4.77 -43.90
C ASN A 4 54.93 5.94 -43.24
N PRO A 5 53.82 5.72 -42.51
CA PRO A 5 53.00 6.81 -42.01
C PRO A 5 53.78 7.62 -40.94
N PRO A 6 53.67 8.97 -40.96
CA PRO A 6 54.46 9.87 -40.11
C PRO A 6 54.29 9.63 -38.59
N HIS A 7 53.22 8.96 -38.19
CA HIS A 7 52.91 8.64 -36.79
C HIS A 7 53.82 7.58 -36.17
N GLN A 8 54.46 6.71 -36.95
CA GLN A 8 55.36 5.70 -36.40
C GLN A 8 56.69 6.31 -35.92
N SER A 9 57.20 7.33 -36.60
CA SER A 9 58.40 8.05 -36.17
C SER A 9 58.14 8.92 -34.92
N GLU A 10 57.00 9.59 -34.85
CA GLU A 10 56.66 10.45 -33.71
C GLU A 10 56.42 9.64 -32.43
N THR A 11 55.74 8.49 -32.54
CA THR A 11 55.53 7.57 -31.41
C THR A 11 56.83 6.94 -30.91
N GLN A 12 57.76 6.62 -31.82
CA GLN A 12 59.10 6.14 -31.44
C GLN A 12 59.94 7.21 -30.74
N ILE A 13 59.92 8.46 -31.23
CA ILE A 13 60.61 9.58 -30.58
C ILE A 13 60.02 9.82 -29.19
N HIS A 14 58.69 9.84 -29.07
CA HIS A 14 58.00 9.98 -27.79
C HIS A 14 58.36 8.85 -26.81
N ALA A 15 58.42 7.59 -27.26
CA ALA A 15 58.83 6.46 -26.44
C ALA A 15 60.29 6.59 -25.95
N SER A 16 61.22 7.02 -26.81
CA SER A 16 62.60 7.25 -26.39
C SER A 16 62.73 8.38 -25.36
N ASN A 17 61.92 9.44 -25.49
CA ASN A 17 61.89 10.55 -24.53
C ASN A 17 61.29 10.11 -23.19
N LEU A 18 60.25 9.26 -23.21
CA LEU A 18 59.71 8.63 -22.00
C LEU A 18 60.77 7.84 -21.26
N ASP A 19 61.46 6.93 -21.95
CA ASP A 19 62.51 6.10 -21.35
C ASP A 19 63.66 6.94 -20.78
N HIS A 20 64.03 8.02 -21.47
CA HIS A 20 65.04 8.95 -21.00
C HIS A 20 64.61 9.65 -19.70
N THR A 21 63.39 10.20 -19.66
CA THR A 21 62.86 10.86 -18.46
C THR A 21 62.68 9.90 -17.29
N LEU A 22 62.28 8.65 -17.56
CA LEU A 22 62.11 7.63 -16.53
C LEU A 22 63.45 7.29 -15.89
N LYS A 23 64.50 7.09 -16.69
CA LYS A 23 65.87 6.86 -16.20
C LYS A 23 66.41 8.06 -15.43
N GLU A 24 66.16 9.28 -15.92
CA GLU A 24 66.55 10.52 -15.24
C GLU A 24 65.92 10.60 -13.84
N LEU A 25 64.61 10.37 -13.72
CA LEU A 25 63.88 10.39 -12.44
C LEU A 25 64.33 9.27 -11.51
N GLN A 26 64.49 8.05 -12.00
CA GLN A 26 64.96 6.92 -11.19
C GLN A 26 66.35 7.19 -10.62
N ARG A 27 67.25 7.74 -11.44
CA ARG A 27 68.59 8.14 -10.97
C ARG A 27 68.51 9.20 -9.88
N ARG A 28 67.68 10.23 -10.05
CA ARG A 28 67.48 11.28 -9.02
C ARG A 28 66.89 10.75 -7.73
N VAL A 29 65.92 9.85 -7.80
CA VAL A 29 65.34 9.18 -6.62
C VAL A 29 66.42 8.38 -5.89
N GLN A 30 67.24 7.61 -6.62
CA GLN A 30 68.34 6.85 -6.02
C GLN A 30 69.42 7.75 -5.40
N GLU A 31 69.77 8.87 -6.06
CA GLU A 31 70.70 9.87 -5.53
C GLU A 31 70.19 10.43 -4.18
N HIS A 32 68.93 10.88 -4.13
CA HIS A 32 68.33 11.42 -2.91
C HIS A 32 68.11 10.35 -1.83
N GLU A 33 67.75 9.12 -2.21
CA GLU A 33 67.66 8.01 -1.26
C GLU A 33 69.02 7.65 -0.66
N ALA A 34 70.08 7.65 -1.46
CA ALA A 34 71.44 7.44 -0.99
C ALA A 34 71.92 8.58 -0.08
N GLU A 35 71.59 9.83 -0.41
CA GLU A 35 71.85 11.00 0.46
C GLU A 35 71.08 10.89 1.78
N LEU A 36 69.80 10.52 1.76
CA LEU A 36 69.01 10.28 2.96
C LEU A 36 69.59 9.14 3.81
N GLN A 37 70.04 8.06 3.19
CA GLN A 37 70.69 6.95 3.90
C GLN A 37 72.03 7.39 4.51
N ARG A 38 72.81 8.21 3.80
CA ARG A 38 74.04 8.81 4.34
C ARG A 38 73.76 9.74 5.52
N LEU A 39 72.74 10.56 5.45
CA LEU A 39 72.34 11.45 6.56
C LEU A 39 71.79 10.67 7.76
N ARG A 40 71.09 9.56 7.53
CA ARG A 40 70.62 8.65 8.59
C ARG A 40 71.75 7.83 9.22
N GLY A 41 72.77 7.47 8.45
CA GLY A 41 73.92 6.68 8.90
C GLY A 41 75.11 7.51 9.41
N GLY A 42 75.16 8.81 9.09
CA GLY A 42 76.13 9.75 9.63
C GLY A 42 75.87 10.02 11.12
N PRO A 43 76.87 10.46 11.89
CA PRO A 43 76.73 10.79 13.30
C PRO A 43 75.94 12.10 13.44
N GLY A 44 74.63 12.03 13.21
CA GLY A 44 73.71 13.10 13.58
C GLY A 44 73.60 13.16 15.10
N PRO A 45 73.44 14.36 15.69
CA PRO A 45 73.28 14.50 17.13
C PRO A 45 72.12 13.62 17.59
N ALA A 46 72.38 12.75 18.58
CA ALA A 46 71.36 11.92 19.21
C ALA A 46 70.17 12.80 19.62
N PRO A 47 68.92 12.32 19.52
CA PRO A 47 67.74 13.12 19.81
C PRO A 47 67.67 13.40 21.32
N ALA A 48 68.40 14.40 21.79
CA ALA A 48 68.04 15.10 23.00
C ALA A 48 66.66 15.69 22.73
N SER A 49 65.66 15.38 23.57
CA SER A 49 64.30 15.88 23.39
C SER A 49 64.30 17.40 23.48
N LEU A 50 64.46 18.06 22.33
CA LEU A 50 64.37 19.50 22.19
C LEU A 50 63.00 19.94 22.71
N SER A 51 62.91 21.09 23.37
CA SER A 51 61.61 21.64 23.75
C SER A 51 60.74 21.85 22.50
N PRO A 52 59.40 21.74 22.59
CA PRO A 52 58.50 21.89 21.43
C PRO A 52 58.75 23.18 20.63
N ASN A 53 59.08 24.27 21.32
CA ASN A 53 59.40 25.55 20.71
C ASN A 53 60.71 25.51 19.91
N ALA A 54 61.76 24.86 20.43
CA ALA A 54 63.01 24.68 19.71
C ALA A 54 62.85 23.80 18.47
N GLN A 55 62.02 22.74 18.54
CA GLN A 55 61.71 21.90 17.39
C GLN A 55 61.00 22.69 16.29
N SER A 56 60.00 23.51 16.66
CA SER A 56 59.28 24.34 15.69
C SER A 56 60.17 25.38 15.01
N ALA A 57 61.15 25.94 15.72
CA ALA A 57 62.12 26.89 15.17
C ALA A 57 63.06 26.22 14.16
N VAL A 58 63.55 25.00 14.47
CA VAL A 58 64.37 24.20 13.55
C VAL A 58 63.58 23.81 12.30
N ILE A 59 62.33 23.38 12.44
CA ILE A 59 61.47 23.03 11.30
C ILE A 59 61.20 24.27 10.43
N LYS A 60 60.92 25.43 11.04
CA LYS A 60 60.74 26.69 10.29
C LYS A 60 61.99 27.07 9.50
N ALA A 61 63.16 27.04 10.14
CA ALA A 61 64.42 27.34 9.47
C ALA A 61 64.70 26.36 8.31
N ALA A 62 64.45 25.06 8.51
CA ALA A 62 64.59 24.06 7.46
C ALA A 62 63.59 24.26 6.31
N LEU A 63 62.34 24.61 6.60
CA LEU A 63 61.34 24.91 5.56
C LEU A 63 61.73 26.18 4.78
N GLU A 64 62.20 27.23 5.46
CA GLU A 64 62.70 28.44 4.81
C GLU A 64 63.90 28.14 3.90
N GLU A 65 64.80 27.26 4.32
CA GLU A 65 65.95 26.81 3.51
C GLU A 65 65.49 26.01 2.28
N VAL A 66 64.55 25.07 2.45
CA VAL A 66 63.96 24.29 1.35
C VAL A 66 63.24 25.22 0.35
N THR A 67 62.51 26.23 0.82
CA THR A 67 61.84 27.19 -0.07
C THR A 67 62.79 28.10 -0.84
N LYS A 68 64.02 28.31 -0.33
CA LYS A 68 65.07 29.09 -0.98
C LYS A 68 65.93 28.24 -1.93
N SER A 69 65.92 26.92 -1.76
CA SER A 69 66.64 25.99 -2.63
C SER A 69 66.00 25.93 -4.03
N GLU A 70 66.82 25.76 -5.05
CA GLU A 70 66.35 25.69 -6.43
C GLU A 70 65.55 24.39 -6.64
N PRO A 71 64.30 24.46 -7.10
CA PRO A 71 63.50 23.28 -7.34
C PRO A 71 64.06 22.48 -8.52
N PHE A 72 63.93 21.16 -8.46
CA PHE A 72 64.25 20.32 -9.60
C PHE A 72 63.36 20.66 -10.79
N LEU A 73 63.97 21.13 -11.87
CA LEU A 73 63.33 21.34 -13.16
C LEU A 73 63.75 20.20 -14.10
N PRO A 74 62.79 19.50 -14.72
CA PRO A 74 63.11 18.45 -15.67
C PRO A 74 63.77 19.03 -16.93
N SER A 75 64.52 18.19 -17.65
CA SER A 75 65.13 18.57 -18.94
C SER A 75 64.09 19.13 -19.93
N PRO A 76 64.46 20.05 -20.85
CA PRO A 76 63.52 20.67 -21.78
C PRO A 76 62.88 19.66 -22.76
N ASN A 77 63.54 18.53 -23.00
CA ASN A 77 63.01 17.43 -23.81
C ASN A 77 62.15 16.44 -22.98
N SER A 78 61.89 16.76 -21.71
CA SER A 78 61.11 15.92 -20.82
C SER A 78 59.63 15.98 -21.13
N VAL A 79 59.02 14.80 -21.24
CA VAL A 79 57.58 14.61 -21.41
C VAL A 79 56.81 14.71 -20.07
N LEU A 80 57.51 14.84 -18.94
CA LEU A 80 56.90 14.83 -17.61
C LEU A 80 55.89 15.97 -17.37
N PRO A 81 56.16 17.24 -17.75
CA PRO A 81 55.17 18.31 -17.61
C PRO A 81 53.87 18.01 -18.37
N ALA A 82 53.98 17.47 -19.59
CA ALA A 82 52.84 17.09 -20.41
C ALA A 82 52.04 15.93 -19.80
N LEU A 83 52.72 14.89 -19.29
CA LEU A 83 52.06 13.76 -18.62
C LEU A 83 51.38 14.17 -17.31
N VAL A 84 52.02 15.05 -16.53
CA VAL A 84 51.43 15.58 -15.30
C VAL A 84 50.21 16.41 -15.62
N ALA A 85 50.29 17.30 -16.62
CA ALA A 85 49.16 18.07 -17.09
C ALA A 85 48.02 17.13 -17.54
N LEU A 86 48.30 16.13 -18.37
CA LEU A 86 47.32 15.15 -18.83
C LEU A 86 46.68 14.36 -17.68
N ARG A 87 47.47 13.87 -16.73
CA ARG A 87 46.95 13.14 -15.55
C ARG A 87 46.08 14.05 -14.69
N LYS A 88 46.49 15.30 -14.50
CA LYS A 88 45.76 16.28 -13.70
C LYS A 88 44.45 16.66 -14.37
N THR A 89 44.45 16.94 -15.67
CA THR A 89 43.22 17.26 -16.41
C THR A 89 42.27 16.07 -16.44
N HIS A 90 42.77 14.87 -16.71
CA HIS A 90 41.96 13.65 -16.67
C HIS A 90 41.33 13.42 -15.28
N ARG A 91 42.12 13.62 -14.21
CA ARG A 91 41.61 13.54 -12.84
C ARG A 91 40.53 14.60 -12.55
N VAL A 92 40.76 15.85 -12.94
CA VAL A 92 39.79 16.95 -12.76
C VAL A 92 38.51 16.67 -13.54
N ILE A 93 38.59 16.11 -14.74
CA ILE A 93 37.41 15.71 -15.52
C ILE A 93 36.60 14.68 -14.73
N ILE A 94 37.22 13.59 -14.29
CA ILE A 94 36.54 12.54 -13.51
C ILE A 94 35.93 13.10 -12.22
N GLU A 95 36.69 13.92 -11.48
CA GLU A 95 36.20 14.53 -10.23
C GLU A 95 35.02 15.47 -10.52
N SER A 96 35.08 16.28 -11.58
CA SER A 96 33.99 17.17 -11.98
C SER A 96 32.73 16.42 -12.42
N GLU A 97 32.88 15.30 -13.14
CA GLU A 97 31.75 14.46 -13.54
C GLU A 97 31.10 13.80 -12.32
N ALA A 98 31.90 13.33 -11.36
CA ALA A 98 31.40 12.79 -10.11
C ALA A 98 30.67 13.85 -9.27
N GLU A 99 31.18 15.07 -9.21
CA GLU A 99 30.53 16.20 -8.53
C GLU A 99 29.22 16.60 -9.21
N LEU A 100 29.19 16.68 -10.54
CA LEU A 100 27.98 16.94 -11.32
C LEU A 100 26.92 15.85 -11.06
N ALA A 101 27.33 14.58 -11.06
CA ALA A 101 26.46 13.46 -10.74
C ALA A 101 25.91 13.55 -9.31
N ALA A 102 26.73 13.98 -8.34
CA ALA A 102 26.32 14.18 -6.95
C ALA A 102 25.39 15.39 -6.76
N GLN A 103 25.53 16.44 -7.57
CA GLN A 103 24.71 17.66 -7.50
C GLN A 103 23.36 17.52 -8.21
N LYS A 104 23.29 16.75 -9.30
CA LYS A 104 22.06 16.49 -10.06
C LYS A 104 20.85 16.11 -9.20
N PRO A 105 20.91 15.13 -8.27
CA PRO A 105 19.76 14.78 -7.43
C PRO A 105 19.36 15.91 -6.46
N ARG A 106 20.29 16.78 -6.05
CA ARG A 106 19.95 17.95 -5.22
C ARG A 106 19.14 18.96 -6.01
N LEU A 107 19.53 19.20 -7.27
CA LEU A 107 18.83 20.07 -8.19
C LEU A 107 17.44 19.53 -8.55
N ASP A 108 17.33 18.22 -8.81
CA ASP A 108 16.04 17.59 -9.10
C ASP A 108 15.09 17.66 -7.88
N ARG A 109 15.61 17.44 -6.66
CA ARG A 109 14.83 17.64 -5.42
C ARG A 109 14.40 19.10 -5.25
N ALA A 110 15.27 20.06 -5.55
CA ALA A 110 14.93 21.47 -5.46
C ALA A 110 13.84 21.86 -6.46
N LYS A 111 13.89 21.33 -7.70
CA LYS A 111 12.86 21.53 -8.71
C LYS A 111 11.52 20.93 -8.28
N SER A 112 11.51 19.68 -7.84
CA SER A 112 10.29 19.03 -7.36
C SER A 112 9.66 19.77 -6.17
N ARG A 113 10.49 20.27 -5.24
CA ARG A 113 10.02 21.14 -4.14
C ARG A 113 9.41 22.44 -4.65
N LEU A 114 10.04 23.09 -5.63
CA LEU A 114 9.54 24.32 -6.23
C LEU A 114 8.19 24.10 -6.92
N GLU A 115 8.05 23.01 -7.69
CA GLU A 115 6.78 22.64 -8.34
C GLU A 115 5.68 22.39 -7.32
N SER A 116 5.96 21.62 -6.25
CA SER A 116 4.99 21.37 -5.19
C SER A 116 4.56 22.66 -4.45
N ALA A 117 5.50 23.58 -4.22
CA ALA A 117 5.22 24.85 -3.58
C ALA A 117 4.41 25.77 -4.51
N GLN A 118 4.66 25.73 -5.82
CA GLN A 118 3.86 26.46 -6.80
C GLN A 118 2.43 25.93 -6.86
N ALA A 119 2.23 24.62 -6.88
CA ALA A 119 0.90 24.00 -6.82
C ALA A 119 0.16 24.38 -5.52
N ALA A 120 0.83 24.29 -4.38
CA ALA A 120 0.24 24.71 -3.10
C ALA A 120 -0.15 26.21 -3.10
N LEU A 121 0.65 27.06 -3.72
CA LEU A 121 0.35 28.49 -3.86
C LEU A 121 -0.87 28.73 -4.75
N THR A 122 -1.02 27.98 -5.86
CA THR A 122 -2.20 28.11 -6.73
C THR A 122 -3.46 27.67 -6.01
N ASP A 123 -3.39 26.58 -5.25
CA ASP A 123 -4.52 26.08 -4.47
C ASP A 123 -4.93 27.07 -3.38
N GLN A 124 -3.95 27.65 -2.69
CA GLN A 124 -4.21 28.70 -1.68
C GLN A 124 -4.87 29.94 -2.30
N LYS A 125 -4.48 30.34 -3.51
CA LYS A 125 -5.13 31.45 -4.23
C LYS A 125 -6.57 31.11 -4.57
N LEU A 126 -6.83 29.93 -5.13
CA LEU A 126 -8.19 29.48 -5.44
C LEU A 126 -9.08 29.40 -4.19
N LEU A 127 -8.54 28.90 -3.08
CA LEU A 127 -9.23 28.90 -1.79
C LEU A 127 -9.50 30.33 -1.30
N GLY A 128 -8.52 31.23 -1.42
CA GLY A 128 -8.68 32.64 -1.08
C GLY A 128 -9.78 33.32 -1.90
N ASP A 129 -9.84 33.06 -3.19
CA ASP A 129 -10.86 33.58 -4.09
C ASP A 129 -12.24 33.01 -3.73
N ALA A 130 -12.34 31.69 -3.51
CA ALA A 130 -13.58 31.04 -3.11
C ALA A 130 -14.10 31.54 -1.76
N LEU A 131 -13.22 31.74 -0.78
CA LEU A 131 -13.56 32.32 0.51
C LEU A 131 -14.01 33.78 0.38
N THR A 132 -13.37 34.55 -0.49
CA THR A 132 -13.76 35.94 -0.77
C THR A 132 -15.16 36.00 -1.37
N VAL A 133 -15.45 35.15 -2.36
CA VAL A 133 -16.80 35.01 -2.94
C VAL A 133 -17.81 34.58 -1.88
N ARG A 134 -17.46 33.63 -1.00
CA ARG A 134 -18.34 33.19 0.08
C ARG A 134 -18.63 34.32 1.07
N ILE A 135 -17.61 35.06 1.49
CA ILE A 135 -17.76 36.22 2.38
C ILE A 135 -18.66 37.27 1.74
N GLN A 136 -18.47 37.57 0.45
CA GLN A 136 -19.34 38.50 -0.29
C GLN A 136 -20.79 37.99 -0.34
N SER A 137 -21.00 36.70 -0.63
CA SER A 137 -22.34 36.09 -0.65
C SER A 137 -23.00 36.14 0.73
N LEU A 138 -22.25 35.92 1.81
CA LEU A 138 -22.77 35.99 3.18
C LEU A 138 -23.06 37.42 3.61
N ARG A 139 -22.23 38.39 3.22
CA ARG A 139 -22.49 39.82 3.44
C ARG A 139 -23.73 40.28 2.70
N SER A 140 -23.85 39.96 1.41
CA SER A 140 -25.05 40.26 0.62
C SER A 140 -26.29 39.59 1.22
N ARG A 141 -26.17 38.35 1.72
CA ARG A 141 -27.27 37.66 2.41
C ARG A 141 -27.63 38.34 3.73
N LEU A 142 -26.64 38.75 4.52
CA LEU A 142 -26.84 39.50 5.76
C LEU A 142 -27.44 40.87 5.50
N GLU A 143 -27.04 41.56 4.44
CA GLU A 143 -27.66 42.82 4.00
C GLU A 143 -29.12 42.58 3.58
N SER A 144 -29.39 41.51 2.81
CA SER A 144 -30.77 41.15 2.48
C SER A 144 -31.61 40.74 3.71
N PHE A 145 -30.98 40.15 4.72
CA PHE A 145 -31.62 39.87 6.00
C PHE A 145 -31.80 41.13 6.82
N ALA A 146 -30.87 42.08 6.81
CA ALA A 146 -31.01 43.37 7.51
C ALA A 146 -32.09 44.24 6.87
N ASP A 147 -32.27 44.17 5.55
CA ASP A 147 -33.41 44.77 4.84
C ASP A 147 -34.73 44.03 5.13
N HIS A 148 -34.69 42.73 5.44
CA HIS A 148 -35.85 41.92 5.87
C HIS A 148 -36.11 41.94 7.39
N ASP A 149 -35.14 42.31 8.24
CA ASP A 149 -35.26 42.38 9.71
C ASP A 149 -36.03 43.63 10.16
N GLN A 150 -36.49 44.48 9.23
CA GLN A 150 -37.61 45.37 9.51
C GLN A 150 -38.92 44.59 9.71
N ASP A 151 -39.00 43.33 9.24
CA ASP A 151 -40.14 42.42 9.36
C ASP A 151 -39.69 41.02 9.87
N HIS A 152 -39.30 40.93 11.15
CA HIS A 152 -39.35 39.74 12.03
C HIS A 152 -38.94 38.34 11.48
N GLU A 153 -37.72 37.86 11.74
CA GLU A 153 -37.48 36.41 11.96
C GLU A 153 -36.49 36.15 13.13
N GLU A 154 -37.00 35.54 14.20
CA GLU A 154 -36.26 35.20 15.43
C GLU A 154 -35.32 33.98 15.20
N PRO A 155 -34.10 33.96 15.77
CA PRO A 155 -33.14 32.85 15.62
C PRO A 155 -33.63 31.47 16.10
N SER A 156 -34.73 31.43 16.86
CA SER A 156 -35.45 30.21 17.27
C SER A 156 -35.98 29.39 16.08
N HIS A 157 -36.42 30.05 15.00
CA HIS A 157 -36.99 29.39 13.82
C HIS A 157 -35.94 28.65 12.97
N GLY A 158 -34.68 29.08 13.00
CA GLY A 158 -33.59 28.40 12.26
C GLY A 158 -33.24 27.03 12.83
N ALA A 159 -33.27 26.87 14.15
CA ALA A 159 -33.02 25.59 14.81
C ALA A 159 -34.16 24.60 14.59
N LEU A 160 -35.42 25.08 14.66
CA LEU A 160 -36.61 24.26 14.38
C LEU A 160 -36.60 23.73 12.94
N ARG A 161 -36.31 24.57 11.95
CA ARG A 161 -36.18 24.12 10.55
C ARG A 161 -35.11 23.04 10.38
N ARG A 162 -33.97 23.15 11.06
CA ARG A 162 -32.93 22.10 11.03
C ARG A 162 -33.41 20.80 11.68
N MET A 163 -34.10 20.88 12.81
CA MET A 163 -34.69 19.70 13.44
C MET A 163 -35.72 19.03 12.54
N ASP A 164 -36.55 19.80 11.84
CA ASP A 164 -37.53 19.24 10.90
C ASP A 164 -36.87 18.61 9.67
N THR A 165 -35.77 19.18 9.16
CA THR A 165 -34.99 18.52 8.10
C THR A 165 -34.37 17.21 8.57
N LEU A 166 -33.86 17.13 9.80
CA LEU A 166 -33.31 15.89 10.36
C LEU A 166 -34.40 14.84 10.60
N ARG A 167 -35.58 15.26 11.05
CA ARG A 167 -36.76 14.39 11.17
C ARG A 167 -37.17 13.83 9.81
N ALA A 168 -37.29 14.68 8.79
CA ALA A 168 -37.64 14.24 7.44
C ALA A 168 -36.61 13.25 6.86
N VAL A 169 -35.32 13.48 7.12
CA VAL A 169 -34.25 12.55 6.71
C VAL A 169 -34.38 11.22 7.45
N LYS A 170 -34.62 11.24 8.76
CA LYS A 170 -34.84 10.02 9.56
C LYS A 170 -36.06 9.24 9.03
N ASP A 171 -37.18 9.91 8.84
CA ASP A 171 -38.42 9.28 8.37
C ASP A 171 -38.23 8.64 6.99
N LYS A 172 -37.42 9.26 6.13
CA LYS A 172 -37.04 8.69 4.82
C LYS A 172 -36.21 7.41 4.96
N TYR A 173 -35.23 7.38 5.88
CA TYR A 173 -34.43 6.17 6.14
C TYR A 173 -35.27 5.06 6.76
N ASP A 174 -36.17 5.39 7.68
CA ASP A 174 -37.10 4.43 8.28
C ASP A 174 -38.03 3.82 7.21
N ALA A 175 -38.58 4.64 6.32
CA ALA A 175 -39.42 4.18 5.21
C ALA A 175 -38.65 3.30 4.20
N ASN A 176 -37.43 3.68 3.84
CA ASN A 176 -36.57 2.89 2.95
C ASN A 176 -36.20 1.54 3.58
N THR A 177 -35.87 1.53 4.88
CA THR A 177 -35.54 0.31 5.61
C THR A 177 -36.75 -0.64 5.67
N ALA A 178 -37.95 -0.11 5.97
CA ALA A 178 -39.18 -0.90 5.97
C ALA A 178 -39.53 -1.44 4.58
N SER A 179 -39.22 -0.70 3.51
CA SER A 179 -39.38 -1.18 2.13
C SER A 179 -38.40 -2.31 1.81
N LEU A 180 -37.13 -2.14 2.15
CA LEU A 180 -36.07 -3.12 1.92
C LEU A 180 -36.30 -4.42 2.70
N MET A 181 -36.73 -4.33 3.97
CA MET A 181 -37.06 -5.51 4.76
C MET A 181 -38.23 -6.29 4.15
N ARG A 182 -39.27 -5.60 3.66
CA ARG A 182 -40.38 -6.27 2.95
C ARG A 182 -39.92 -6.97 1.69
N SER A 183 -39.05 -6.34 0.89
CA SER A 183 -38.50 -6.99 -0.31
C SER A 183 -37.60 -8.18 0.01
N LEU A 184 -36.83 -8.11 1.10
CA LEU A 184 -35.98 -9.21 1.56
C LEU A 184 -36.82 -10.40 2.00
N LEU A 185 -37.85 -10.18 2.83
CA LEU A 185 -38.76 -11.24 3.25
C LEU A 185 -39.46 -11.89 2.06
N ALA A 186 -39.98 -11.08 1.12
CA ALA A 186 -40.59 -11.59 -0.10
C ALA A 186 -39.62 -12.40 -0.97
N PHE A 187 -38.34 -12.02 -1.04
CA PHE A 187 -37.32 -12.78 -1.75
C PHE A 187 -37.02 -14.11 -1.05
N ILE A 188 -36.97 -14.11 0.28
CA ILE A 188 -36.77 -15.32 1.07
C ILE A 188 -37.89 -16.32 0.79
N ASP A 189 -39.14 -15.88 0.88
CA ASP A 189 -40.30 -16.76 0.75
C ASP A 189 -40.48 -17.30 -0.67
N ASN A 190 -40.31 -16.46 -1.69
CA ASN A 190 -40.60 -16.84 -3.08
C ASN A 190 -39.46 -17.58 -3.78
N HIS A 191 -38.21 -17.35 -3.40
CA HIS A 191 -37.05 -17.87 -4.12
C HIS A 191 -36.09 -18.65 -3.22
N LEU A 192 -35.68 -18.07 -2.09
CA LEU A 192 -34.60 -18.64 -1.31
C LEU A 192 -35.04 -19.87 -0.51
N ALA A 193 -36.25 -19.87 0.03
CA ALA A 193 -36.77 -20.92 0.90
C ALA A 193 -36.81 -22.28 0.20
N ALA A 194 -37.32 -22.34 -1.04
CA ALA A 194 -37.36 -23.57 -1.83
C ALA A 194 -35.96 -24.12 -2.15
N MET A 195 -35.00 -23.23 -2.44
CA MET A 195 -33.61 -23.62 -2.68
C MET A 195 -32.92 -24.11 -1.40
N LEU A 196 -33.15 -23.45 -0.26
CA LEU A 196 -32.58 -23.85 1.03
C LEU A 196 -33.12 -25.19 1.50
N ALA A 197 -34.43 -25.42 1.35
CA ALA A 197 -35.05 -26.71 1.66
C ALA A 197 -34.46 -27.83 0.77
N ALA A 198 -34.20 -27.54 -0.51
CA ALA A 198 -33.51 -28.48 -1.39
C ALA A 198 -32.12 -28.85 -0.85
N GLU A 199 -31.32 -27.88 -0.40
CA GLU A 199 -29.98 -28.10 0.14
C GLU A 199 -30.00 -28.91 1.44
N GLU A 200 -30.93 -28.64 2.36
CA GLU A 200 -31.12 -29.41 3.60
C GLU A 200 -31.48 -30.88 3.31
N LEU A 201 -32.28 -31.11 2.26
CA LEU A 201 -32.63 -32.45 1.78
C LEU A 201 -31.49 -33.12 0.96
N GLY A 202 -30.30 -32.52 0.92
CA GLY A 202 -29.12 -33.04 0.22
C GLY A 202 -29.10 -32.77 -1.28
N GLY A 203 -29.89 -31.82 -1.73
CA GLY A 203 -29.96 -31.31 -3.09
C GLY A 203 -28.81 -30.37 -3.46
N PRO A 204 -28.88 -29.75 -4.65
CA PRO A 204 -27.83 -28.86 -5.12
C PRO A 204 -27.68 -27.64 -4.22
N VAL A 205 -26.44 -27.21 -4.02
CA VAL A 205 -26.11 -26.07 -3.14
C VAL A 205 -26.71 -24.79 -3.71
N VAL A 206 -27.39 -23.98 -2.89
CA VAL A 206 -28.12 -22.77 -3.31
C VAL A 206 -27.21 -21.84 -4.12
N GLY A 207 -27.60 -21.36 -5.30
CA GLY A 207 -26.76 -20.45 -6.12
C GLY A 207 -25.65 -21.11 -6.96
N SER A 208 -25.49 -22.44 -6.91
CA SER A 208 -24.64 -23.19 -7.86
C SER A 208 -25.44 -23.84 -9.01
N ALA A 209 -26.77 -23.91 -8.88
CA ALA A 209 -27.66 -24.52 -9.86
C ALA A 209 -28.38 -23.45 -10.69
N THR A 210 -28.43 -23.64 -12.01
CA THR A 210 -29.37 -22.95 -12.91
C THR A 210 -30.81 -23.38 -12.57
N GLU A 211 -31.78 -22.45 -12.63
CA GLU A 211 -33.20 -22.52 -12.20
C GLU A 211 -34.02 -23.81 -12.52
N ALA A 212 -33.48 -24.75 -13.28
CA ALA A 212 -34.22 -25.87 -13.89
C ALA A 212 -34.44 -27.14 -13.03
N HIS A 213 -34.23 -27.12 -11.71
CA HIS A 213 -34.32 -28.34 -10.88
C HIS A 213 -35.23 -28.24 -9.63
N LEU A 214 -36.01 -27.16 -9.49
CA LEU A 214 -36.92 -26.96 -8.35
C LEU A 214 -38.17 -27.87 -8.38
N ASP A 215 -38.56 -28.37 -9.56
CA ASP A 215 -39.78 -29.19 -9.74
C ASP A 215 -39.68 -30.64 -9.22
N HIS A 216 -38.58 -31.02 -8.56
CA HIS A 216 -38.30 -32.40 -8.14
C HIS A 216 -37.89 -32.55 -6.67
N LEU A 217 -38.32 -31.64 -5.79
CA LEU A 217 -38.14 -31.77 -4.33
C LEU A 217 -38.71 -33.09 -3.79
N ASP A 218 -39.87 -33.54 -4.31
CA ASP A 218 -40.57 -34.77 -3.91
C ASP A 218 -39.78 -36.07 -4.20
N ALA A 219 -38.86 -36.02 -5.16
CA ALA A 219 -38.10 -37.19 -5.58
C ALA A 219 -36.96 -37.53 -4.59
N GLY A 220 -36.50 -36.54 -3.82
CA GLY A 220 -35.30 -36.61 -3.00
C GLY A 220 -34.02 -36.67 -3.84
N PHE A 221 -32.93 -36.12 -3.32
CA PHE A 221 -31.65 -36.06 -4.04
C PHE A 221 -30.70 -37.17 -3.58
N ASN A 222 -29.82 -37.64 -4.47
CA ASN A 222 -28.73 -38.53 -4.08
C ASN A 222 -27.56 -37.73 -3.49
N ALA A 223 -26.58 -38.41 -2.88
CA ALA A 223 -25.37 -37.78 -2.30
C ALA A 223 -24.49 -36.99 -3.31
N GLN A 224 -24.86 -36.97 -4.60
CA GLN A 224 -24.22 -36.20 -5.66
C GLN A 224 -25.12 -35.05 -6.17
N GLY A 225 -26.21 -34.71 -5.48
CA GLY A 225 -27.11 -33.60 -5.79
C GLY A 225 -28.00 -33.80 -7.02
N LYS A 226 -28.10 -35.03 -7.56
CA LYS A 226 -28.98 -35.33 -8.71
C LYS A 226 -30.34 -35.85 -8.22
N PRO A 227 -31.45 -35.46 -8.86
CA PRO A 227 -32.78 -35.95 -8.49
C PRO A 227 -32.87 -37.46 -8.69
N ASN A 228 -33.37 -38.18 -7.70
CA ASN A 228 -33.56 -39.63 -7.81
C ASN A 228 -34.63 -39.94 -8.86
N LYS A 229 -34.34 -40.81 -9.82
CA LYS A 229 -35.36 -41.29 -10.74
C LYS A 229 -36.36 -42.15 -9.97
N ILE A 230 -37.65 -41.95 -10.20
CA ILE A 230 -38.77 -42.62 -9.51
C ILE A 230 -38.64 -44.16 -9.52
N LYS A 231 -37.89 -44.74 -10.47
CA LYS A 231 -37.58 -46.18 -10.56
C LYS A 231 -36.58 -46.70 -9.51
N ASP A 232 -35.73 -45.85 -8.91
CA ASP A 232 -34.70 -46.28 -7.96
C ASP A 232 -35.22 -46.45 -6.52
N LYS A 233 -36.46 -45.99 -6.23
CA LYS A 233 -37.12 -46.19 -4.92
C LYS A 233 -37.43 -47.68 -4.65
N ALA A 234 -37.54 -48.53 -5.69
CA ALA A 234 -37.89 -49.95 -5.52
C ALA A 234 -36.69 -50.88 -5.29
N GLN A 235 -35.50 -50.56 -5.80
CA GLN A 235 -34.34 -51.47 -5.73
C GLN A 235 -33.40 -51.23 -4.54
N ASN A 236 -33.53 -50.11 -3.84
CA ASN A 236 -32.58 -49.71 -2.79
C ASN A 236 -33.19 -49.61 -1.38
N GLN A 237 -34.39 -50.16 -1.17
CA GLN A 237 -35.02 -50.26 0.16
C GLN A 237 -34.48 -51.41 1.01
N ASP A 238 -33.85 -52.43 0.40
CA ASP A 238 -33.44 -53.66 1.10
C ASP A 238 -32.04 -53.62 1.74
N ARG A 239 -31.26 -52.55 1.52
CA ARG A 239 -29.84 -52.51 1.95
C ARG A 239 -29.40 -51.30 2.77
N ARG A 240 -30.32 -50.48 3.29
CA ARG A 240 -29.97 -49.38 4.20
C ARG A 240 -30.75 -49.46 5.50
N GLN A 241 -30.02 -49.28 6.61
CA GLN A 241 -30.59 -49.10 7.94
C GLN A 241 -31.63 -47.97 7.90
N ARG A 242 -32.85 -48.28 8.34
CA ARG A 242 -33.94 -47.31 8.46
C ARG A 242 -33.52 -46.22 9.45
N ARG A 243 -33.72 -44.95 9.11
CA ARG A 243 -33.54 -43.85 10.05
C ARG A 243 -34.70 -43.90 11.06
N ILE A 244 -34.44 -43.44 12.28
CA ILE A 244 -35.33 -43.57 13.44
C ILE A 244 -36.68 -42.87 13.17
N ASP A 245 -36.71 -41.89 12.27
CA ASP A 245 -37.90 -41.15 11.86
C ASP A 245 -38.89 -41.98 11.01
N ASP A 246 -38.43 -43.00 10.29
CA ASP A 246 -39.30 -43.87 9.47
C ASP A 246 -40.16 -44.83 10.31
N ILE A 247 -39.92 -44.91 11.62
CA ILE A 247 -40.67 -45.77 12.56
C ILE A 247 -41.93 -45.06 13.08
N TRP A 248 -42.03 -43.73 12.95
CA TRP A 248 -43.07 -42.93 13.63
C TRP A 248 -44.10 -42.20 12.76
N GLY A 249 -44.23 -42.56 11.49
CA GLY A 249 -45.46 -42.42 10.69
C GLY A 249 -46.13 -41.03 10.57
N ALA A 250 -46.02 -40.39 9.40
CA ALA A 250 -47.08 -39.55 8.82
C ALA A 250 -46.89 -39.38 7.30
N GLY A 251 -48.00 -39.18 6.59
CA GLY A 251 -48.14 -39.26 5.14
C GLY A 251 -47.29 -38.28 4.32
N ARG A 252 -47.03 -38.67 3.07
CA ARG A 252 -45.94 -38.15 2.23
C ARG A 252 -46.36 -37.06 1.23
N ASP A 253 -47.54 -36.47 1.37
CA ASP A 253 -48.10 -35.52 0.39
C ASP A 253 -48.19 -34.06 0.90
N GLY A 254 -47.60 -33.74 2.06
CA GLY A 254 -47.50 -32.36 2.60
C GLY A 254 -46.13 -31.94 3.13
N ALA A 255 -45.15 -32.87 3.15
CA ALA A 255 -43.86 -32.66 3.81
C ALA A 255 -42.95 -31.64 3.12
N VAL A 256 -43.19 -31.31 1.84
CA VAL A 256 -42.32 -30.40 1.07
C VAL A 256 -42.68 -28.94 1.32
N ASP A 257 -43.97 -28.59 1.34
CA ASP A 257 -44.41 -27.24 1.69
C ASP A 257 -44.04 -26.89 3.14
N ASP A 258 -44.10 -27.88 4.05
CA ASP A 258 -43.68 -27.73 5.44
C ASP A 258 -42.16 -27.49 5.57
N GLU A 259 -41.32 -28.18 4.78
CA GLU A 259 -39.86 -28.00 4.82
C GLU A 259 -39.43 -26.65 4.21
N VAL A 260 -40.12 -26.19 3.16
CA VAL A 260 -39.90 -24.87 2.56
C VAL A 260 -40.29 -23.76 3.55
N ALA A 261 -41.44 -23.88 4.20
CA ALA A 261 -41.87 -22.94 5.23
C ALA A 261 -40.92 -22.93 6.43
N ALA A 262 -40.41 -24.10 6.85
CA ALA A 262 -39.42 -24.21 7.92
C ALA A 262 -38.09 -23.53 7.55
N ALA A 263 -37.61 -23.73 6.32
CA ALA A 263 -36.39 -23.08 5.82
C ALA A 263 -36.53 -21.56 5.71
N ALA A 264 -37.70 -21.07 5.29
CA ALA A 264 -38.01 -19.64 5.27
C ALA A 264 -37.98 -19.06 6.69
N ALA A 265 -38.69 -19.67 7.64
CA ALA A 265 -38.76 -19.21 9.02
C ALA A 265 -37.38 -19.24 9.70
N GLU A 266 -36.57 -20.26 9.43
CA GLU A 266 -35.20 -20.35 9.96
C GLU A 266 -34.31 -19.23 9.41
N MET A 267 -34.35 -18.96 8.10
CA MET A 267 -33.58 -17.89 7.47
C MET A 267 -34.01 -16.51 7.99
N GLN A 268 -35.31 -16.24 8.08
CA GLN A 268 -35.85 -14.97 8.59
C GLN A 268 -35.42 -14.74 10.04
N ARG A 269 -35.61 -15.74 10.90
CA ARG A 269 -35.21 -15.68 12.31
C ARG A 269 -33.71 -15.45 12.47
N LEU A 270 -32.89 -16.17 11.70
CA LEU A 270 -31.44 -16.01 11.76
C LEU A 270 -31.01 -14.60 11.32
N THR A 271 -31.62 -14.05 10.26
CA THR A 271 -31.32 -12.68 9.82
C THR A 271 -31.74 -11.63 10.84
N GLU A 272 -32.88 -11.81 11.50
CA GLU A 272 -33.35 -10.92 12.55
C GLU A 272 -32.42 -10.96 13.78
N GLU A 273 -32.06 -12.15 14.25
CA GLU A 273 -31.13 -12.33 15.38
C GLU A 273 -29.76 -11.70 15.06
N LEU A 274 -29.24 -11.86 13.85
CA LEU A 274 -27.98 -11.26 13.41
C LEU A 274 -28.04 -9.72 13.32
N LEU A 275 -29.14 -9.16 12.82
CA LEU A 275 -29.31 -7.70 12.75
C LEU A 275 -29.47 -7.08 14.13
N ASN A 276 -30.29 -7.69 14.99
CA ASN A 276 -30.51 -7.20 16.35
C ASN A 276 -29.21 -7.25 17.17
N THR A 277 -28.47 -8.36 17.10
CA THR A 277 -27.18 -8.48 17.80
C THR A 277 -26.12 -7.51 17.27
N LEU A 278 -26.12 -7.18 15.98
CA LEU A 278 -25.21 -6.16 15.44
C LEU A 278 -25.55 -4.76 15.99
N VAL A 279 -26.82 -4.41 16.07
CA VAL A 279 -27.28 -3.13 16.62
C VAL A 279 -26.97 -3.05 18.13
N GLU A 280 -27.16 -4.15 18.87
CA GLU A 280 -26.83 -4.24 20.30
C GLU A 280 -25.31 -4.13 20.55
N ALA A 281 -24.49 -4.73 19.68
CA ALA A 281 -23.04 -4.74 19.83
C ALA A 281 -22.38 -3.36 19.65
N ARG A 282 -23.06 -2.37 19.02
CA ARG A 282 -22.59 -0.98 18.84
C ARG A 282 -21.10 -0.82 18.49
N GLY A 283 -20.59 -1.71 17.62
CA GLY A 283 -19.19 -1.70 17.14
C GLY A 283 -18.21 -2.63 17.88
N ASP A 284 -18.63 -3.33 18.94
CA ASP A 284 -17.82 -4.39 19.57
C ASP A 284 -17.88 -5.67 18.73
N SER A 285 -16.77 -5.98 18.06
CA SER A 285 -16.64 -7.15 17.18
C SER A 285 -16.66 -8.49 17.92
N SER A 286 -16.53 -8.49 19.26
CA SER A 286 -16.54 -9.70 20.07
C SER A 286 -17.94 -10.06 20.59
N ALA A 287 -18.84 -9.08 20.67
CA ALA A 287 -20.22 -9.25 21.14
C ALA A 287 -21.23 -9.53 20.02
N SER A 288 -20.85 -9.35 18.74
CA SER A 288 -21.75 -9.51 17.58
C SER A 288 -21.93 -10.95 17.08
N TYR A 289 -21.60 -11.96 17.89
CA TYR A 289 -21.74 -13.37 17.52
C TYR A 289 -23.03 -13.98 18.05
N VAL A 290 -23.83 -14.54 17.15
CA VAL A 290 -25.00 -15.38 17.46
C VAL A 290 -24.55 -16.85 17.56
N ARG A 291 -25.12 -17.60 18.50
CA ARG A 291 -24.90 -19.05 18.63
C ARG A 291 -25.93 -19.82 17.82
N LEU A 292 -25.46 -20.65 16.91
CA LEU A 292 -26.28 -21.54 16.10
C LEU A 292 -26.54 -22.85 16.87
N ALA A 293 -27.79 -23.31 16.85
CA ALA A 293 -28.18 -24.59 17.48
C ALA A 293 -27.69 -25.81 16.67
N ARG A 294 -27.66 -25.67 15.34
CA ARG A 294 -27.16 -26.67 14.38
C ARG A 294 -26.51 -25.96 13.20
N GLU A 295 -25.67 -26.66 12.47
CA GLU A 295 -25.17 -26.17 11.19
C GLU A 295 -26.28 -26.29 10.14
N SER A 296 -26.87 -25.15 9.74
CA SER A 296 -27.92 -25.10 8.72
C SER A 296 -27.47 -24.51 7.39
N ALA A 297 -28.17 -24.86 6.32
CA ALA A 297 -28.01 -24.34 4.98
C ALA A 297 -28.15 -22.81 4.95
N ALA A 298 -29.03 -22.23 5.78
CA ALA A 298 -29.15 -20.78 5.93
C ALA A 298 -27.84 -20.13 6.39
N ALA A 299 -27.20 -20.69 7.42
CA ALA A 299 -25.90 -20.19 7.91
C ALA A 299 -24.79 -20.36 6.85
N ARG A 300 -24.73 -21.51 6.17
CA ARG A 300 -23.76 -21.74 5.08
C ARG A 300 -23.97 -20.78 3.91
N PHE A 301 -25.22 -20.52 3.54
CA PHE A 301 -25.59 -19.59 2.48
C PHE A 301 -25.12 -18.17 2.82
N LEU A 302 -25.42 -17.68 4.02
CA LEU A 302 -25.00 -16.34 4.49
C LEU A 302 -23.48 -16.15 4.48
N VAL A 303 -22.72 -17.18 4.85
CA VAL A 303 -21.25 -17.12 4.83
C VAL A 303 -20.70 -17.13 3.41
N ARG A 304 -21.30 -17.95 2.53
CA ARG A 304 -20.88 -18.03 1.13
C ARG A 304 -21.25 -16.80 0.31
N SER A 305 -22.37 -16.16 0.62
CA SER A 305 -22.77 -14.87 0.04
C SER A 305 -21.98 -13.68 0.63
N GLN A 306 -21.03 -13.95 1.53
CA GLN A 306 -20.16 -12.95 2.17
C GLN A 306 -20.91 -11.92 3.02
N VAL A 307 -22.14 -12.24 3.44
CA VAL A 307 -22.96 -11.39 4.32
C VAL A 307 -22.65 -11.67 5.80
N ALA A 308 -22.20 -12.89 6.11
CA ALA A 308 -21.85 -13.32 7.46
C ALA A 308 -20.49 -14.04 7.50
N GLN A 309 -19.93 -14.21 8.70
CA GLN A 309 -18.66 -14.91 8.92
C GLN A 309 -18.74 -15.78 10.18
N PHE A 310 -18.22 -17.01 10.08
CA PHE A 310 -18.04 -17.87 11.24
C PHE A 310 -16.91 -17.37 12.13
N HIS A 311 -16.99 -17.67 13.43
CA HIS A 311 -15.89 -17.44 14.35
C HIS A 311 -14.69 -18.36 13.99
N PRO A 312 -13.45 -17.84 13.90
CA PRO A 312 -12.29 -18.61 13.42
C PRO A 312 -11.98 -19.90 14.20
N LYS A 313 -12.44 -19.98 15.45
CA LYS A 313 -12.20 -21.12 16.35
C LYS A 313 -13.47 -21.90 16.69
N ASP A 314 -14.65 -21.39 16.34
CA ASP A 314 -15.93 -21.96 16.78
C ASP A 314 -16.96 -21.88 15.65
N ALA A 315 -17.19 -22.99 14.96
CA ALA A 315 -18.13 -23.08 13.84
C ALA A 315 -19.60 -22.93 14.28
N THR A 316 -19.89 -22.93 15.58
CA THR A 316 -21.25 -22.70 16.11
C THR A 316 -21.58 -21.21 16.27
N ARG A 317 -20.62 -20.32 16.03
CA ARG A 317 -20.82 -18.87 16.17
C ARG A 317 -20.75 -18.16 14.85
N LEU A 318 -21.76 -17.35 14.57
CA LEU A 318 -21.91 -16.60 13.32
C LEU A 318 -22.08 -15.11 13.63
N ARG A 319 -21.42 -14.23 12.87
CA ARG A 319 -21.60 -12.78 12.95
C ARG A 319 -21.93 -12.19 11.59
N LEU A 320 -22.67 -11.09 11.57
CA LEU A 320 -22.93 -10.32 10.35
C LEU A 320 -21.72 -9.43 10.02
N VAL A 321 -21.42 -9.25 8.73
CA VAL A 321 -20.42 -8.28 8.27
C VAL A 321 -21.01 -6.88 8.43
N ASP A 322 -20.32 -6.02 9.19
CA ASP A 322 -20.79 -4.66 9.43
C ASP A 322 -20.55 -3.76 8.20
N PHE A 323 -21.59 -3.61 7.39
CA PHE A 323 -21.61 -2.73 6.22
C PHE A 323 -21.83 -1.25 6.57
N GLY A 324 -22.24 -0.93 7.82
CA GLY A 324 -22.52 0.44 8.27
C GLY A 324 -21.31 1.15 8.85
N ARG A 325 -20.24 0.41 9.19
CA ARG A 325 -19.00 0.97 9.69
C ARG A 325 -18.18 1.58 8.55
N GLU A 326 -18.42 2.86 8.28
CA GLU A 326 -17.47 3.68 7.54
C GLU A 326 -16.19 3.83 8.39
N LEU A 327 -15.06 3.38 7.86
CA LEU A 327 -13.75 3.75 8.40
C LEU A 327 -13.60 5.24 8.14
N GLU A 328 -13.50 6.05 9.20
CA GLU A 328 -13.25 7.49 9.10
C GLU A 328 -12.21 7.77 8.01
N SER A 329 -12.63 8.51 6.99
CA SER A 329 -11.77 9.11 5.98
C SER A 329 -11.78 10.62 6.11
#